data_AF-A0A4V1RGX1-F1
#
_entry.id   AF-A0A4V1RGX1-F1
#
_cell.length_a   1.000
_cell.length_b   1.000
_cell.length_c   1.000
_cell.angle_alpha   90.00
_cell.angle_beta   90.00
_cell.angle_gamma   90.00
#
_symmetry.space_group_name_H-M   'P 1'
#
loop_
_entity.id
_entity.type
_entity.pdbx_description
1 polymer ?
#
loop_
_entity_poly.entity_id
_entity_poly.type
_entity_poly.pdbx_seq_one_letter_code
_entity_poly.pdbx_strand_id
1 'polypeptide(L)' 'MAKFKPGDKVIHASGNGPEMVVEEAFTDMEGIERCDCSYWSDKETKFVTVRFPETALENA' A
#
# COMPACT_ATOMS: atom_id res chain seq x y z
N MET A 1 -17.00 -3.85 0.13
CA MET A 1 -16.35 -4.79 1.06
C MET A 1 -14.87 -4.60 0.80
N ALA A 2 -14.17 -3.88 1.69
CA ALA A 2 -12.74 -3.62 1.56
C ALA A 2 -12.00 -4.95 1.46
N LYS A 3 -11.18 -5.13 0.41
CA LYS A 3 -10.58 -6.43 0.08
C LYS A 3 -9.25 -6.67 0.81
N PHE A 4 -8.60 -5.61 1.28
CA PHE A 4 -7.33 -5.69 2.01
C PHE A 4 -7.48 -5.24 3.46
N LYS A 5 -6.67 -5.81 4.35
CA LYS A 5 -6.68 -5.49 5.78
C LYS A 5 -5.28 -5.09 6.24
N PRO A 6 -5.16 -4.27 7.30
CA PRO A 6 -3.90 -4.09 8.00
C PRO A 6 -3.21 -5.43 8.28
N GLY A 7 -1.93 -5.51 7.93
CA GLY A 7 -1.11 -6.73 7.97
C GLY A 7 -1.02 -7.48 6.65
N ASP A 8 -1.85 -7.18 5.65
CA ASP A 8 -1.74 -7.80 4.33
C ASP A 8 -0.44 -7.41 3.64
N LYS A 9 0.17 -8.38 2.97
CA LYS A 9 1.32 -8.16 2.08
C LYS A 9 0.84 -7.93 0.66
N VAL A 10 1.24 -6.81 0.08
CA VAL A 10 0.88 -6.41 -1.28
C VAL A 10 2.14 -6.15 -2.09
N ILE A 11 2.12 -6.53 -3.37
CA ILE A 11 3.21 -6.24 -4.30
C ILE A 11 2.90 -4.88 -4.94
N HIS A 12 3.92 -4.11 -5.31
CA HIS A 12 3.71 -2.85 -6.04
C HIS A 12 3.09 -3.11 -7.42
N ALA A 13 2.16 -2.24 -7.86
CA ALA A 13 1.37 -2.33 -9.10
C ALA A 13 2.18 -2.51 -10.41
N SER A 14 3.50 -2.34 -10.38
CA SER A 14 4.38 -2.61 -11.53
C SER A 14 4.86 -4.06 -11.62
N GLY A 15 4.41 -4.95 -10.72
CA GLY A 15 4.80 -6.37 -10.65
C GLY A 15 6.29 -6.63 -10.36
N ASN A 16 7.08 -5.57 -10.15
CA ASN A 16 8.53 -5.61 -9.97
C ASN A 16 9.00 -4.78 -8.77
N GLY A 17 8.08 -4.29 -7.94
CA GLY A 17 8.44 -3.53 -6.74
C GLY A 17 8.60 -4.43 -5.51
N PRO A 18 9.17 -3.89 -4.41
CA PRO A 18 9.32 -4.61 -3.16
C PRO A 18 7.94 -5.02 -2.59
N GLU A 19 7.90 -6.13 -1.87
CA GLU A 19 6.74 -6.49 -1.04
C GLU A 19 6.52 -5.39 0.01
N MET A 20 5.28 -4.93 0.13
CA MET A 20 4.87 -3.89 1.08
C MET A 20 3.85 -4.47 2.06
N VAL A 21 3.82 -3.95 3.28
CA VAL A 21 2.82 -4.33 4.29
C VAL A 21 1.83 -3.19 4.49
N VAL A 22 0.54 -3.49 4.42
CA VAL A 22 -0.55 -2.54 4.71
C VAL A 22 -0.59 -2.27 6.22
N GLU A 23 -0.54 -1.01 6.63
CA GLU A 23 -0.54 -0.66 8.06
C GLU A 23 -1.85 -0.03 8.52
N GLU A 24 -2.38 0.96 7.80
CA GLU A 24 -3.61 1.66 8.18
C GLU A 24 -4.46 2.01 6.94
N ALA A 25 -5.77 1.78 7.03
CA ALA A 25 -6.74 2.12 5.99
C ALA A 25 -7.65 3.26 6.46
N PHE A 26 -7.85 4.27 5.61
CA PHE A 26 -8.68 5.43 5.90
C PHE A 26 -9.44 5.89 4.65
N THR A 27 -10.55 6.59 4.85
CA THR A 27 -11.36 7.15 3.75
C THR A 27 -11.04 8.62 3.55
N ASP A 28 -10.72 9.03 2.33
CA ASP A 28 -10.51 10.44 1.96
C ASP A 28 -11.66 10.97 1.08
N MET A 29 -11.53 12.18 0.48
CA MET A 29 -12.60 12.85 -0.26
C MET A 29 -13.29 11.93 -1.30
N GLU A 30 -14.61 12.12 -1.44
CA GLU A 30 -15.52 11.38 -2.33
C GLU A 30 -15.39 9.84 -2.26
N GLY A 31 -15.20 9.29 -1.06
CA GLY A 31 -15.37 7.85 -0.82
C GLY A 31 -14.24 6.97 -1.36
N ILE A 32 -13.08 7.56 -1.66
CA ILE A 32 -11.88 6.80 -2.02
C ILE A 32 -11.21 6.30 -0.74
N GLU A 33 -11.20 4.99 -0.55
CA GLU A 33 -10.40 4.32 0.48
C GLU A 33 -8.91 4.37 0.09
N ARG A 34 -8.06 4.73 1.04
CA ARG A 34 -6.60 4.80 0.89
C ARG A 34 -5.95 4.00 2.00
N CYS A 35 -4.79 3.42 1.68
CA CYS A 35 -4.01 2.62 2.61
C CYS A 35 -2.57 3.12 2.66
N ASP A 36 -2.00 3.16 3.87
CA ASP A 36 -0.57 3.36 4.08
C ASP A 36 0.14 2.01 4.01
N CYS A 37 1.14 1.91 3.14
CA CYS A 37 1.94 0.71 2.94
C CYS A 37 3.41 1.01 3.24
N SER A 38 4.05 0.19 4.07
CA SER A 38 5.46 0.36 4.45
C SER A 38 6.33 -0.71 3.79
N TYR A 39 7.50 -0.31 3.28
CA TYR A 39 8.50 -1.21 2.72
C TYR A 39 9.93 -0.75 3.01
N TRP A 40 10.89 -1.68 3.00
CA TRP A 40 12.31 -1.35 3.11
C TRP A 40 12.84 -0.84 1.77
N SER A 41 13.41 0.37 1.74
CA SER A 41 14.04 0.94 0.55
C SER A 41 15.56 0.82 0.64
N ASP A 42 16.18 0.00 -0.21
CA ASP A 42 17.65 -0.09 -0.28
C ASP A 42 18.30 1.23 -0.70
N LYS A 43 17.61 2.04 -1.51
CA LYS A 43 18.10 3.35 -1.96
C LYS A 43 18.17 4.36 -0.83
N GLU A 44 17.17 4.37 0.06
CA GLU A 44 17.13 5.30 1.19
C GLU A 44 17.63 4.68 2.50
N THR A 45 17.97 3.38 2.51
CA THR A 45 18.43 2.62 3.68
C THR A 45 17.54 2.78 4.91
N LYS A 46 16.22 2.86 4.68
CA LYS A 46 15.20 3.05 5.72
C LYS A 46 13.86 2.45 5.27
N PHE A 47 12.93 2.28 6.20
CA PHE A 47 11.53 2.03 5.88
C PHE A 47 10.89 3.28 5.28
N VAL A 48 10.17 3.11 4.20
CA VAL A 48 9.41 4.16 3.50
C VAL A 48 7.95 3.77 3.53
N THR A 49 7.11 4.69 4.01
CA THR A 49 5.65 4.54 3.99
C THR A 49 5.10 5.33 2.83
N VAL A 50 4.32 4.68 1.98
CA VAL A 50 3.67 5.28 0.82
C VAL A 50 2.18 5.05 0.90
N ARG A 51 1.44 6.10 0.57
CA ARG A 51 -0.01 6.15 0.64
C ARG A 51 -0.60 5.92 -0.74
N PHE A 52 -1.36 4.83 -0.90
CA PHE A 52 -1.99 4.47 -2.17
C PHE A 52 -3.52 4.46 -2.04
N PRO A 53 -4.27 4.79 -3.11
CA PRO A 53 -5.69 4.43 -3.16
C PRO A 53 -5.83 2.90 -3.18
N GLU A 54 -6.83 2.36 -2.48
CA GLU A 54 -7.06 0.90 -2.39
C GLU A 54 -7.20 0.27 -3.79
N THR A 55 -7.79 0.99 -4.74
CA THR A 55 -7.96 0.57 -6.13
C THR A 55 -6.64 0.44 -6.92
N ALA A 56 -5.57 1.11 -6.49
CA ALA A 56 -4.26 0.98 -7.14
C ALA A 56 -3.51 -0.30 -6.75
N LEU A 57 -3.90 -0.94 -5.64
CA LEU A 57 -3.35 -2.22 -5.19
C LEU A 57 -4.00 -3.42 -5.90
N GLU A 58 -5.14 -3.22 -6.59
CA GLU A 58 -5.89 -4.30 -7.26
C GLU A 58 -5.26 -4.80 -8.59
N ASN A 59 -4.23 -4.13 -9.12
CA ASN A 59 -3.57 -4.50 -10.39
C ASN A 59 -2.09 -4.92 -10.24
N ALA A 60 -1.66 -5.26 -9.01
CA ALA A 60 -0.29 -5.66 -8.72
C ALA A 60 -0.03 -7.17 -8.82
#